data_AF-A0A946U6X5-F1
#
_entry.id   AF-A0A946U6X5-F1
#
_cell.length_a   1.000
_cell.length_b   1.000
_cell.length_c   1.000
_cell.angle_alpha   90.00
_cell.angle_beta   90.00
_cell.angle_gamma   90.00
#
_symmetry.space_group_name_H-M   'P 1'
#
loop_
_entity.id
_entity.type
_entity.pdbx_description
1 polymer ?
#
loop_
_entity_poly.entity_id
_entity_poly.type
_entity_poly.pdbx_seq_one_letter_code
_entity_poly.pdbx_strand_id
1 'polypeptide(L)' 'MDVSHLLEELNEAQREAVTADNGHLLVLAGAGSGKTRVLVHRLAWLIQVEHVSPLGVLAVT' A
#
# COMPACT_ATOMS: atom_id res chain seq x y z
N MET A 1 1.86 -17.61 4.04
CA MET A 1 1.93 -17.07 2.67
C MET A 1 3.11 -16.11 2.68
N ASP A 2 4.04 -16.23 1.74
CA ASP A 2 5.17 -15.32 1.68
C ASP A 2 4.73 -13.98 1.06
N VAL A 3 4.83 -12.90 1.84
CA VAL A 3 4.42 -11.55 1.44
C VAL A 3 5.61 -10.61 1.26
N SER A 4 6.84 -11.12 1.33
CA SER A 4 8.07 -10.31 1.21
C SER A 4 8.11 -9.51 -0.10
N HIS A 5 7.65 -10.13 -1.19
CA HIS A 5 7.55 -9.52 -2.52
C HIS A 5 6.71 -8.23 -2.56
N LEU A 6 5.78 -8.02 -1.61
CA LEU A 6 5.01 -6.78 -1.51
C LEU A 6 5.85 -5.59 -1.02
N LEU A 7 7.00 -5.82 -0.39
CA LEU A 7 7.81 -4.77 0.23
C LEU A 7 9.23 -4.67 -0.33
N GLU A 8 9.75 -5.72 -0.97
CA GLU A 8 11.14 -5.81 -1.44
C GLU A 8 11.56 -4.63 -2.33
N GLU A 9 10.70 -4.22 -3.28
CA GLU A 9 11.00 -3.14 -4.24
C GLU A 9 10.71 -1.71 -3.72
N LEU A 10 10.27 -1.59 -2.47
CA LEU A 10 9.86 -0.32 -1.89
C LEU A 10 11.00 0.30 -1.07
N ASN A 11 11.15 1.62 -1.15
CA ASN A 11 11.99 2.35 -0.19
C ASN A 11 11.29 2.49 1.17
N GLU A 12 11.99 3.00 2.18
CA GLU A 12 11.47 3.06 3.56
C GLU A 12 10.14 3.81 3.67
N ALA A 13 10.06 5.03 3.13
CA ALA A 13 8.83 5.83 3.19
C ALA A 13 7.65 5.18 2.46
N GLN A 14 7.92 4.43 1.38
CA GLN A 14 6.90 3.67 0.67
C GLN A 14 6.46 2.44 1.48
N ARG A 15 7.38 1.75 2.17
CA ARG A 15 7.07 0.63 3.07
C ARG A 15 6.18 1.10 4.21
N GLU A 16 6.57 2.19 4.89
CA GLU A 16 5.77 2.81 5.95
C GLU A 16 4.35 3.13 5.47
N ALA A 17 4.20 3.72 4.29
CA ALA A 17 2.88 4.03 3.73
C ALA A 17 2.07 2.77 3.38
N VAL A 18 2.71 1.71 2.89
CA VAL A 18 2.08 0.43 2.54
C VAL A 18 1.68 -0.36 3.78
N THR A 19 2.44 -0.30 4.87
CA THR A 19 2.22 -1.08 6.09
C THR A 19 1.60 -0.29 7.24
N ALA A 20 1.21 0.95 7.02
CA ALA A 20 0.58 1.80 8.04
C ALA A 20 -0.64 1.12 8.69
N ASP A 21 -0.97 1.48 9.93
CA ASP A 21 -2.16 0.97 10.60
C ASP A 21 -3.46 1.37 9.86
N ASN A 22 -4.56 0.71 10.21
CA ASN A 22 -5.87 1.05 9.69
C ASN A 22 -6.30 2.44 10.19
N GLY A 23 -6.47 3.39 9.27
CA GLY A 23 -6.82 4.78 9.58
C GLY A 23 -6.71 5.69 8.36
N HIS A 24 -6.98 6.98 8.57
CA HIS A 24 -6.81 7.99 7.53
C HIS A 24 -5.32 8.32 7.35
N LEU A 25 -4.81 8.20 6.13
CA LEU A 25 -3.41 8.47 5.79
C LEU A 25 -3.33 9.39 4.56
N LEU A 26 -2.45 10.38 4.61
CA LEU A 26 -2.10 11.25 3.48
C LEU A 26 -0.67 10.98 3.03
N VAL A 27 -0.49 10.53 1.78
CA VAL A 27 0.82 10.36 1.15
C VAL A 27 1.07 11.50 0.16
N LEU A 28 1.90 12.46 0.56
CA LEU A 28 2.26 13.61 -0.28
C LEU A 28 3.68 13.43 -0.82
N ALA A 29 3.82 13.43 -2.15
CA ALA A 29 5.12 13.30 -2.80
C ALA A 29 5.11 13.85 -4.24
N GLY A 30 6.30 14.20 -4.74
CA GLY A 30 6.51 14.76 -6.08
C GLY A 30 6.17 13.81 -7.24
N ALA A 31 6.25 14.30 -8.47
CA ALA A 31 6.11 13.46 -9.67
C ALA A 31 7.21 12.38 -9.70
N GLY A 32 6.89 11.18 -10.22
CA GLY A 32 7.85 10.08 -10.31
C GLY A 32 8.21 9.38 -8.99
N SER A 33 7.65 9.78 -7.85
CA SER A 33 7.97 9.21 -6.53
C SER A 33 7.34 7.83 -6.24
N GLY A 34 6.59 7.27 -7.19
CA GLY A 34 5.92 5.98 -7.03
C GLY A 34 4.59 6.00 -6.25
N LYS A 35 3.85 7.12 -6.20
CA LYS A 35 2.54 7.20 -5.50
C LYS A 35 1.55 6.09 -5.92
N THR A 36 1.42 5.84 -7.22
CA THR A 36 0.55 4.78 -7.74
C THR A 36 1.07 3.39 -7.34
N ARG A 37 2.39 3.20 -7.29
CA ARG A 37 3.00 1.96 -6.79
C ARG A 37 2.66 1.74 -5.31
N VAL A 38 2.79 2.77 -4.48
CA VAL A 38 2.36 2.73 -3.07
C VAL A 38 0.88 2.36 -2.95
N LEU A 39 0.00 2.98 -3.75
CA LEU A 39 -1.44 2.68 -3.73
C LEU A 39 -1.70 1.19 -4.07
N VAL A 40 -1.09 0.67 -5.14
CA VAL A 40 -1.26 -0.73 -5.55
C VAL A 40 -0.74 -1.70 -4.49
N HIS A 41 0.45 -1.46 -3.94
CA HIS A 41 1.02 -2.30 -2.89
C HIS A 41 0.21 -2.23 -1.59
N ARG A 42 -0.35 -1.05 -1.24
CA ARG A 42 -1.24 -0.90 -0.09
C ARG A 42 -2.52 -1.72 -0.25
N LEU A 43 -3.12 -1.76 -1.45
CA LEU A 43 -4.27 -2.62 -1.73
C LEU A 43 -3.91 -4.10 -1.51
N ALA A 44 -2.77 -4.54 -2.04
CA ALA A 44 -2.30 -5.90 -1.85
C ALA A 44 -2.03 -6.23 -0.38
N TRP A 45 -1.44 -5.31 0.38
CA TRP A 45 -1.22 -5.44 1.82
C TRP A 45 -2.54 -5.60 2.59
N LEU A 46 -3.51 -4.72 2.33
CA LEU A 46 -4.83 -4.78 2.98
C LEU A 46 -5.52 -6.13 2.74
N ILE A 47 -5.41 -6.70 1.54
CA ILE A 47 -6.06 -7.96 1.19
C ILE A 47 -5.29 -9.18 1.74
N GLN A 48 -3.98 -9.22 1.54
CA GLN A 48 -3.18 -10.42 1.83
C GLN A 48 -2.73 -10.51 3.29
N VAL A 49 -2.47 -9.36 3.94
CA VAL A 49 -1.95 -9.29 5.31
C VAL A 49 -3.04 -8.90 6.30
N GLU A 50 -3.78 -7.83 6.03
CA GLU A 50 -4.86 -7.38 6.92
C GLU A 50 -6.19 -8.14 6.69
N HIS A 51 -6.22 -9.06 5.71
CA HIS A 51 -7.38 -9.89 5.37
C HIS A 51 -8.67 -9.09 5.09
N VAL A 52 -8.54 -7.85 4.61
CA VAL A 52 -9.66 -7.04 4.14
C VAL A 52 -10.24 -7.70 2.89
N SER A 53 -11.56 -7.88 2.87
CA SER A 53 -12.26 -8.38 1.68
C SER A 53 -11.95 -7.47 0.49
N PRO A 54 -11.58 -8.00 -0.69
CA PRO A 54 -11.40 -7.19 -1.89
C PRO A 54 -12.64 -6.35 -2.24
N LEU A 55 -13.85 -6.84 -1.90
CA LEU A 55 -15.10 -6.12 -2.10
C LEU A 55 -15.31 -4.97 -1.11
N GLY A 56 -14.51 -4.89 -0.05
CA GLY A 56 -14.50 -3.83 0.94
C GLY A 56 -13.55 -2.67 0.61
N VAL A 57 -12.90 -2.69 -0.56
CA VAL A 57 -11.92 -1.69 -0.96
C VAL A 57 -12.37 -0.95 -2.22
N LEU A 58 -12.30 0.38 -2.19
CA LEU A 58 -12.54 1.25 -3.33
C LEU A 58 -11.27 2.04 -3.65
N ALA A 59 -10.78 1.90 -4.89
CA ALA A 59 -9.74 2.77 -5.44
C ALA A 59 -10.36 3.63 -6.55
N VAL A 60 -10.23 4.95 -6.42
CA VAL A 60 -10.77 5.94 -7.36
C VAL A 60 -9.68 6.93 -7.75
N THR A 61 -9.71 7.41 -8.99
CA THR A 61 -8.72 8.35 -9.56
C THR A 61 -9.39 9.47 -10.32
#